data_AF-A0A517Z8T9-F1
#
_entry.id   AF-A0A517Z8T9-F1
#
_cell.length_a   1.000
_cell.length_b   1.000
_cell.length_c   1.000
_cell.angle_alpha   90.00
_cell.angle_beta   90.00
_cell.angle_gamma   90.00
#
_symmetry.space_group_name_H-M   'P 1'
#
loop_
_entity.id
_entity.type
_entity.pdbx_description
1 polymer ?
#
loop_
_entity_poly.entity_id
_entity_poly.type
_entity_poly.pdbx_seq_one_letter_code
_entity_poly.pdbx_strand_id
1 'polypeptide(L)'
;MTFQLVPRRAAAALAFCLTLVLCSPSQADDPPSAVGSIMKLLKSGRVPATRLGPILELVCSRGNEHDLAFVYQQALKPDVWSEDLRLKVLEQLADAAKTRKVVPAGDLSGLTKLISPAGETDPKLQLAAIRLAGLWNVEDAAPALKSLGLNTEAPAELQQAALDALLGLGGDAAKSTIDALVADDQPFANRARGVAALASIDLDRAAQLAADVLESAGPQDDPAPVIDALMDRKGGADALAAAIEKSPPTGDVAKLALRHMYSVGRSDDALVKILGSLSGMNANPDPPTKEEVFALVEEVNEKGDAERGERVFRRSDLSCVKCHAVSKAGGQIGPDLSAVGASSPVDYLVTSVLDPDQAIKEAYTTKIVLTEDGEVFQGLVVDRTDERLVLKDANGKTSTIPVADIEDEVEGKSLMPKGLVKFMTHQELLDVIKFLSMLGKPGTEYAIRSTPRMQRWRVLSPVPESLQSESANITVFEDEVLYSTNWQPAYSLVNGTLPLDELADQVKSDILYVQGEVDVTSAGPIGIRVDSAEGVALWVNDQDYGSVAEVKHEFPTGRHKITLRIDTRQRTEPGLKLELFRVPGSDAEFTVVDGQ
;
A
#
# COMPACT_ATOMS: atom_id res chain seq x y z
N MET A 1 25.62 70.95 64.84
CA MET A 1 24.49 71.18 65.75
C MET A 1 23.53 70.01 65.58
N THR A 2 23.76 68.88 66.27
CA THR A 2 23.08 68.43 67.51
C THR A 2 21.55 68.40 67.42
N PHE A 3 20.96 67.20 67.52
CA PHE A 3 19.99 66.73 68.54
C PHE A 3 19.84 65.19 68.34
N GLN A 4 20.31 64.32 69.28
CA GLN A 4 19.53 63.62 70.34
C GLN A 4 18.51 62.58 69.78
N LEU A 5 18.36 61.31 70.20
CA LEU A 5 18.46 60.63 71.50
C LEU A 5 18.55 59.07 71.37
N VAL A 6 19.37 58.47 72.24
CA VAL A 6 19.37 57.19 73.02
C VAL A 6 18.36 56.02 72.74
N PRO A 7 18.79 54.73 72.88
CA PRO A 7 17.99 53.50 72.66
C PRO A 7 17.49 52.77 73.94
N ARG A 8 16.57 51.78 73.78
CA ARG A 8 16.20 50.73 74.78
C ARG A 8 15.92 49.39 74.05
N ARG A 9 16.72 48.33 74.25
CA ARG A 9 16.55 47.11 75.12
C ARG A 9 15.28 46.29 74.84
N ALA A 10 15.18 44.95 74.90
CA ALA A 10 16.05 43.76 74.90
C ALA A 10 15.07 42.55 75.10
N ALA A 11 15.26 41.41 74.44
CA ALA A 11 14.77 40.06 74.85
C ALA A 11 15.36 39.01 73.90
N ALA A 12 16.38 38.23 74.29
CA ALA A 12 16.35 36.98 75.08
C ALA A 12 15.94 35.75 74.23
N ALA A 13 16.94 34.89 74.04
CA ALA A 13 16.92 33.65 73.29
C ALA A 13 16.28 32.49 74.07
N LEU A 14 15.58 31.60 73.36
CA LEU A 14 15.30 30.23 73.80
C LEU A 14 15.64 29.28 72.67
N ALA A 15 16.65 28.43 72.89
CA ALA A 15 17.00 27.33 72.02
C ALA A 15 16.15 26.11 72.38
N PHE A 16 15.45 25.54 71.40
CA PHE A 16 14.78 24.24 71.50
C PHE A 16 15.50 23.26 70.58
N CYS A 17 16.18 22.27 71.16
CA CYS A 17 16.67 21.09 70.46
C CYS A 17 15.47 20.26 70.01
N LEU A 18 15.30 20.06 68.69
CA LEU A 18 14.39 19.07 68.14
C LEU A 18 15.22 18.02 67.40
N THR A 19 15.17 16.80 67.94
CA THR A 19 15.71 15.57 67.37
C THR A 19 15.06 15.29 66.01
N LEU A 20 15.85 15.33 64.93
CA LEU A 20 15.46 14.87 63.60
C LEU A 20 15.33 13.33 63.61
N VAL A 21 14.09 12.85 63.69
CA VAL A 21 13.75 11.50 63.27
C VAL A 21 13.81 11.47 61.74
N LEU A 22 14.70 10.63 61.20
CA LEU A 22 14.76 10.32 59.77
C LEU A 22 13.45 9.65 59.35
N CYS A 23 12.52 10.45 58.80
CA CYS A 23 11.37 9.93 58.08
C CYS A 23 11.85 9.45 56.72
N SER A 24 11.66 8.17 56.40
CA SER A 24 11.82 7.66 55.03
C SER A 24 10.92 8.46 54.08
N PRO A 25 11.34 8.71 52.82
CA PRO A 25 10.48 9.40 51.87
C PRO A 25 9.25 8.51 51.61
N SER A 26 8.08 8.96 52.04
CA SER A 26 6.81 8.42 51.60
C SER A 26 6.68 8.64 50.10
N GLN A 27 6.38 7.59 49.34
CA GLN A 27 5.97 7.69 47.94
C GLN A 27 4.87 8.76 47.84
N ALA A 28 5.05 9.76 46.99
CA ALA A 28 3.96 10.66 46.62
C ALA A 28 2.83 9.80 46.03
N ASP A 29 1.60 9.98 46.51
CA ASP A 29 0.44 9.31 45.92
C ASP A 29 0.32 9.72 44.44
N ASP A 30 0.25 8.74 43.54
CA ASP A 30 0.03 8.95 42.11
C ASP A 30 -1.21 9.86 41.91
N PRO A 31 -1.22 10.79 40.93
CA PRO A 31 -2.35 11.67 40.68
C PRO A 31 -3.65 10.87 40.42
N PRO A 32 -4.84 11.44 40.70
CA PRO A 32 -6.11 10.75 40.51
C PRO A 32 -6.23 10.15 39.11
N SER A 33 -6.43 8.84 39.04
CA SER A 33 -6.53 8.09 37.80
C SER A 33 -7.96 7.59 37.58
N ALA A 34 -8.48 7.78 36.36
CA ALA A 34 -9.77 7.22 35.93
C ALA A 34 -9.79 5.67 35.97
N VAL A 35 -8.62 5.05 35.98
CA VAL A 35 -8.41 3.60 36.06
C VAL A 35 -7.76 3.18 37.38
N GLY A 36 -7.75 4.02 38.41
CA GLY A 36 -7.01 3.76 39.66
C GLY A 36 -7.35 2.43 40.35
N SER A 37 -8.61 2.01 40.38
CA SER A 37 -9.03 0.71 40.91
C SER A 37 -8.52 -0.46 40.07
N ILE A 38 -8.48 -0.30 38.75
CA ILE A 38 -7.95 -1.29 37.80
C ILE A 38 -6.43 -1.37 37.93
N MET A 39 -5.76 -0.22 38.11
CA MET A 39 -4.31 -0.17 38.31
C MET A 39 -3.87 -0.84 39.61
N LYS A 40 -4.63 -0.71 40.69
CA LYS A 40 -4.39 -1.48 41.92
C LYS A 40 -4.48 -2.99 41.68
N LEU A 41 -5.46 -3.44 40.90
CA LEU A 41 -5.61 -4.85 40.54
C LEU A 41 -4.45 -5.33 39.65
N LEU A 42 -4.07 -4.54 38.64
CA LEU A 42 -2.97 -4.85 37.73
C LEU A 42 -1.62 -4.92 38.48
N LYS A 43 -1.32 -3.91 39.31
CA LYS A 43 -0.11 -3.85 40.16
C LYS A 43 -0.04 -5.00 41.18
N SER A 44 -1.19 -5.60 41.56
CA SER A 44 -1.23 -6.74 42.48
C SER A 44 -0.84 -8.08 41.87
N GLY A 45 -0.74 -8.17 40.52
CA GLY A 45 -0.43 -9.41 39.81
C GLY A 45 -1.57 -10.46 39.82
N ARG A 46 -2.77 -10.09 40.31
CA ARG A 46 -3.92 -11.02 40.45
C ARG A 46 -4.85 -11.06 39.24
N VAL A 47 -4.46 -10.45 38.12
CA VAL A 47 -5.26 -10.44 36.89
C VAL A 47 -5.02 -11.76 36.13
N PRO A 48 -6.08 -12.55 35.83
CA PRO A 48 -5.94 -13.74 34.99
C PRO A 48 -5.40 -13.39 33.60
N ALA A 49 -4.57 -14.26 33.02
CA ALA A 49 -3.97 -14.05 31.70
C ALA A 49 -5.01 -13.72 30.61
N THR A 50 -6.17 -14.38 30.63
CA THR A 50 -7.29 -14.17 29.70
C THR A 50 -7.96 -12.79 29.82
N ARG A 51 -7.70 -12.05 30.90
CA ARG A 51 -8.28 -10.73 31.18
C ARG A 51 -7.27 -9.59 31.08
N LEU A 52 -5.97 -9.91 30.94
CA LEU A 52 -4.91 -8.90 30.86
C LEU A 52 -5.09 -7.98 29.65
N GLY A 53 -5.32 -8.54 28.46
CA GLY A 53 -5.46 -7.75 27.21
C GLY A 53 -6.51 -6.62 27.31
N PRO A 54 -7.79 -6.94 27.60
CA PRO A 54 -8.84 -5.92 27.74
C PRO A 54 -8.59 -4.92 28.87
N ILE A 55 -7.95 -5.34 29.96
CA ILE A 55 -7.59 -4.44 31.06
C ILE A 55 -6.51 -3.45 30.63
N LEU A 56 -5.48 -3.91 29.93
CA LEU A 56 -4.39 -3.06 29.45
C LEU A 56 -4.88 -2.07 28.39
N GLU A 57 -5.78 -2.49 27.51
CA GLU A 57 -6.47 -1.61 26.55
C GLU A 57 -7.28 -0.50 27.24
N LEU A 58 -8.00 -0.84 28.30
CA LEU A 58 -8.72 0.15 29.11
C LEU A 58 -7.76 1.12 29.81
N VAL A 59 -6.62 0.63 30.30
CA VAL A 59 -5.58 1.48 30.91
C VAL A 59 -4.96 2.41 29.85
N CYS A 60 -4.61 1.93 28.66
CA CYS A 60 -4.04 2.77 27.61
C CYS A 60 -5.03 3.84 27.11
N SER A 61 -6.30 3.49 26.96
CA SER A 61 -7.35 4.41 26.47
C SER A 61 -7.82 5.44 27.50
N ARG A 62 -7.71 5.17 28.81
CA ARG A 62 -8.28 6.04 29.87
C ARG A 62 -7.30 6.48 30.96
N GLY A 63 -6.13 5.85 31.06
CA GLY A 63 -5.12 6.13 32.08
C GLY A 63 -4.38 7.44 31.88
N ASN A 64 -3.78 7.95 32.94
CA ASN A 64 -2.90 9.11 32.92
C ASN A 64 -1.44 8.70 32.61
N GLU A 65 -0.54 9.68 32.52
CA GLU A 65 0.88 9.50 32.22
C GLU A 65 1.60 8.50 33.15
N HIS A 66 1.20 8.41 34.42
CA HIS A 66 1.78 7.49 35.40
C HIS A 66 1.24 6.05 35.22
N ASP A 67 -0.04 5.91 34.88
CA ASP A 67 -0.62 4.60 34.55
C ASP A 67 0.04 4.01 33.31
N LEU A 68 0.24 4.85 32.28
CA LEU A 68 0.91 4.45 31.05
C LEU A 68 2.38 4.13 31.31
N ALA A 69 3.06 4.85 32.21
CA ALA A 69 4.43 4.55 32.62
C ALA A 69 4.56 3.15 33.22
N PHE A 70 3.63 2.75 34.09
CA PHE A 70 3.63 1.40 34.64
C PHE A 70 3.48 0.33 33.55
N VAL A 71 2.51 0.51 32.64
CA VAL A 71 2.23 -0.44 31.56
C VAL A 71 3.39 -0.52 30.58
N TYR A 72 3.97 0.62 30.19
CA TYR A 72 5.17 0.70 29.37
C TYR A 72 6.33 -0.08 29.99
N GLN A 73 6.63 0.15 31.27
CA GLN A 73 7.73 -0.53 31.96
C GLN A 73 7.55 -2.06 32.07
N GLN A 74 6.30 -2.56 32.11
CA GLN A 74 6.05 -4.00 32.02
C GLN A 74 6.19 -4.52 30.58
N ALA A 75 5.78 -3.74 29.56
CA ALA A 75 5.90 -4.13 28.16
C ALA A 75 7.35 -4.31 27.69
N LEU A 76 8.31 -3.65 28.34
CA LEU A 76 9.74 -3.83 28.07
C LEU A 76 10.30 -5.16 28.56
N LYS A 77 9.56 -5.91 29.39
CA LYS A 77 10.05 -7.11 30.08
C LYS A 77 9.53 -8.39 29.39
N PRO A 78 10.38 -9.14 28.67
CA PRO A 78 9.96 -10.35 27.95
C PRO A 78 9.52 -11.50 28.86
N ASP A 79 9.93 -11.47 30.13
CA ASP A 79 9.57 -12.44 31.17
C ASP A 79 8.21 -12.17 31.82
N VAL A 80 7.64 -10.98 31.63
CA VAL A 80 6.37 -10.57 32.26
C VAL A 80 5.17 -10.81 31.36
N TRP A 81 5.26 -10.42 30.09
CA TRP A 81 4.17 -10.53 29.11
C TRP A 81 4.66 -11.21 27.84
N SER A 82 3.77 -12.00 27.19
CA SER A 82 4.05 -12.59 25.88
C SER A 82 4.31 -11.51 24.83
N GLU A 83 5.04 -11.86 23.76
CA GLU A 83 5.34 -10.92 22.67
C GLU A 83 4.08 -10.30 22.06
N ASP A 84 3.04 -11.09 21.79
CA ASP A 84 1.75 -10.58 21.30
C ASP A 84 1.14 -9.53 22.21
N LEU A 85 1.22 -9.74 23.53
CA LEU A 85 0.66 -8.80 24.49
C LEU A 85 1.51 -7.53 24.59
N ARG A 86 2.84 -7.67 24.51
CA ARG A 86 3.78 -6.54 24.47
C ARG A 86 3.53 -5.69 23.23
N LEU A 87 3.40 -6.30 22.05
CA LEU A 87 3.07 -5.63 20.80
C LEU A 87 1.75 -4.87 20.92
N LYS A 88 0.68 -5.55 21.35
CA LYS A 88 -0.64 -4.93 21.54
C LYS A 88 -0.56 -3.72 22.47
N VAL A 89 0.20 -3.80 23.56
CA VAL A 89 0.38 -2.69 24.50
C VAL A 89 1.10 -1.51 23.84
N LEU A 90 2.20 -1.74 23.12
CA LEU A 90 2.92 -0.66 22.43
C LEU A 90 2.04 0.04 21.38
N GLU A 91 1.23 -0.71 20.64
CA GLU A 91 0.26 -0.14 19.69
C GLU A 91 -0.80 0.71 20.38
N GLN A 92 -1.32 0.27 21.52
CA GLN A 92 -2.30 1.02 22.32
C GLN A 92 -1.70 2.28 22.97
N LEU A 93 -0.42 2.21 23.33
CA LEU A 93 0.33 3.38 23.80
C LEU A 93 0.56 4.39 22.66
N ALA A 94 0.80 3.91 21.43
CA ALA A 94 0.91 4.76 20.25
C ALA A 94 -0.44 5.43 19.94
N ASP A 95 -1.54 4.70 20.05
CA ASP A 95 -2.89 5.26 19.92
C ASP A 95 -3.15 6.36 20.96
N ALA A 96 -2.82 6.11 22.24
CA ALA A 96 -2.96 7.10 23.30
C ALA A 96 -2.14 8.37 23.03
N ALA A 97 -0.91 8.22 22.51
CA ALA A 97 -0.08 9.36 22.12
C ALA A 97 -0.68 10.13 20.95
N LYS A 98 -1.28 9.45 19.96
CA LYS A 98 -1.88 10.10 18.79
C LYS A 98 -3.20 10.81 19.12
N THR A 99 -4.11 10.12 19.80
CA THR A 99 -5.51 10.54 20.01
C THR A 99 -5.67 11.43 21.24
N ARG A 100 -4.95 11.14 22.33
CA ARG A 100 -5.07 11.87 23.60
C ARG A 100 -3.89 12.78 23.90
N LYS A 101 -2.80 12.69 23.11
CA LYS A 101 -1.53 13.41 23.37
C LYS A 101 -0.94 13.10 24.76
N VAL A 102 -1.16 11.89 25.27
CA VAL A 102 -0.63 11.42 26.56
C VAL A 102 0.59 10.54 26.34
N VAL A 103 1.71 10.90 26.96
CA VAL A 103 2.98 10.17 26.91
C VAL A 103 3.27 9.60 28.31
N PRO A 104 3.83 8.39 28.44
CA PRO A 104 4.22 7.86 29.74
C PRO A 104 5.21 8.76 30.48
N ALA A 105 5.00 8.95 31.78
CA ALA A 105 5.92 9.70 32.61
C ALA A 105 7.23 8.92 32.86
N GLY A 106 8.33 9.64 33.03
CA GLY A 106 9.63 9.07 33.41
C GLY A 106 10.55 8.73 32.22
N ASP A 107 11.44 7.76 32.43
CA ASP A 107 12.48 7.39 31.46
C ASP A 107 11.91 6.49 30.34
N LEU A 108 12.05 6.97 29.10
CA LEU A 108 11.60 6.31 27.87
C LEU A 108 12.74 5.65 27.09
N SER A 109 13.99 5.78 27.54
CA SER A 109 15.18 5.23 26.86
C SER A 109 15.15 3.71 26.71
N GLY A 110 14.33 3.01 27.51
CA GLY A 110 14.10 1.57 27.39
C GLY A 110 13.64 1.10 26.01
N LEU A 111 13.00 1.96 25.20
CA LEU A 111 12.63 1.67 23.81
C LEU A 111 13.84 1.34 22.93
N THR A 112 15.02 1.91 23.22
CA THR A 112 16.24 1.69 22.43
C THR A 112 16.64 0.22 22.35
N LYS A 113 16.32 -0.57 23.38
CA LYS A 113 16.58 -2.02 23.43
C LYS A 113 15.71 -2.79 22.43
N LEU A 114 14.50 -2.32 22.17
CA LEU A 114 13.57 -2.95 21.22
C LEU A 114 13.81 -2.48 19.79
N ILE A 115 14.47 -1.33 19.60
CA ILE A 115 14.80 -0.77 18.28
C ILE A 115 16.10 -1.36 17.71
N SER A 116 16.96 -1.90 18.58
CA SER A 116 18.32 -2.29 18.22
C SER A 116 18.40 -3.29 17.05
N PRO A 117 19.38 -3.14 16.14
CA PRO A 117 19.46 -3.89 14.87
C PRO A 117 19.91 -5.35 14.99
N ALA A 118 20.33 -5.82 16.18
CA ALA A 118 20.58 -7.23 16.40
C ALA A 118 19.23 -7.94 16.37
N GLY A 119 19.02 -8.85 15.40
CA GLY A 119 17.76 -9.54 15.10
C GLY A 119 17.19 -10.46 16.20
N GLU A 120 17.20 -9.98 17.44
CA GLU A 120 16.71 -10.60 18.66
C GLU A 120 15.28 -10.15 18.99
N THR A 121 14.75 -9.11 18.33
CA THR A 121 13.40 -8.58 18.54
C THR A 121 12.49 -8.94 17.38
N ASP A 122 11.27 -9.42 17.67
CA ASP A 122 10.23 -9.60 16.67
C ASP A 122 10.03 -8.33 15.81
N PRO A 123 10.00 -8.42 14.46
CA PRO A 123 9.91 -7.26 13.59
C PRO A 123 8.68 -6.37 13.84
N LYS A 124 7.53 -6.95 14.23
CA LYS A 124 6.32 -6.15 14.52
C LYS A 124 6.50 -5.37 15.81
N LEU A 125 7.09 -6.00 16.83
CA LEU A 125 7.41 -5.36 18.09
C LEU A 125 8.45 -4.24 17.91
N GLN A 126 9.49 -4.48 17.11
CA GLN A 126 10.49 -3.48 16.76
C GLN A 126 9.86 -2.29 16.02
N LEU A 127 8.99 -2.54 15.04
CA LEU A 127 8.25 -1.50 14.33
C LEU A 127 7.39 -0.64 15.26
N ALA A 128 6.68 -1.26 16.22
CA ALA A 128 5.91 -0.53 17.22
C ALA A 128 6.81 0.35 18.11
N ALA A 129 7.97 -0.14 18.51
CA ALA A 129 8.94 0.60 19.32
C ALA A 129 9.53 1.81 18.57
N ILE A 130 9.87 1.65 17.29
CA ILE A 130 10.36 2.74 16.42
C ILE A 130 9.34 3.87 16.33
N ARG A 131 8.07 3.53 16.05
CA ARG A 131 6.97 4.50 15.95
C ARG A 131 6.76 5.26 17.25
N LEU A 132 6.83 4.57 18.39
CA LEU A 132 6.74 5.20 19.71
C LEU A 132 7.91 6.15 19.98
N ALA A 133 9.13 5.80 19.58
CA ALA A 133 10.29 6.67 19.76
C ALA A 133 10.09 8.02 19.05
N GLY A 134 9.55 8.01 17.82
CA GLY A 134 9.16 9.23 17.11
C GLY A 134 8.02 9.98 17.80
N LEU A 135 6.92 9.30 18.14
CA LEU A 135 5.74 9.92 18.78
C LEU A 135 6.03 10.57 20.14
N TRP A 136 6.99 10.01 20.88
CA TRP A 136 7.36 10.48 22.22
C TRP A 136 8.59 11.38 22.23
N ASN A 137 9.18 11.66 21.08
CA ASN A 137 10.41 12.43 20.95
C ASN A 137 11.58 11.88 21.78
N VAL A 138 11.84 10.57 21.69
CA VAL A 138 12.92 9.90 22.45
C VAL A 138 14.28 10.12 21.78
N GLU A 139 14.97 11.20 22.15
CA GLU A 139 16.28 11.57 21.57
C GLU A 139 17.34 10.46 21.71
N ASP A 140 17.33 9.71 22.82
CA ASP A 140 18.26 8.58 23.05
C ASP A 140 18.13 7.46 21.99
N ALA A 141 16.99 7.39 21.28
CA ALA A 141 16.79 6.43 20.20
C ALA A 141 17.44 6.85 18.87
N ALA A 142 17.82 8.11 18.71
CA ALA A 142 18.33 8.63 17.44
C ALA A 142 19.52 7.82 16.86
N PRO A 143 20.53 7.38 17.65
CA PRO A 143 21.61 6.55 17.09
C PRO A 143 21.14 5.20 16.56
N ALA A 144 20.21 4.54 17.26
CA ALA A 144 19.66 3.25 16.86
C ALA A 144 18.78 3.39 15.60
N LEU A 145 17.93 4.42 15.57
CA LEU A 145 17.12 4.75 14.41
C LEU A 145 17.99 5.07 13.19
N LYS A 146 19.07 5.85 13.36
CA LYS A 146 20.00 6.18 12.27
C LYS A 146 20.67 4.93 11.71
N SER A 147 21.15 4.06 12.59
CA SER A 147 21.75 2.79 12.18
C SER A 147 20.77 1.91 11.41
N LEU A 148 19.49 1.89 11.81
CA LEU A 148 18.47 1.06 11.17
C LEU A 148 18.02 1.64 9.83
N GLY A 149 17.82 2.96 9.74
CA GLY A 149 17.42 3.65 8.51
C GLY A 149 18.47 3.59 7.39
N LEU A 150 19.76 3.50 7.74
CA LEU A 150 20.87 3.37 6.78
C LEU A 150 21.18 1.92 6.38
N ASN A 151 20.70 0.93 7.13
CA ASN A 151 21.05 -0.46 6.93
C ASN A 151 20.25 -1.07 5.77
N THR A 152 20.83 -1.17 4.57
CA THR A 152 20.18 -1.74 3.37
C THR A 152 19.73 -3.20 3.50
N GLU A 153 20.25 -3.94 4.48
CA GLU A 153 19.85 -5.34 4.73
C GLU A 153 18.63 -5.47 5.65
N ALA A 154 18.23 -4.39 6.33
CA ALA A 154 17.03 -4.39 7.16
C ALA A 154 15.74 -4.44 6.30
N PRO A 155 14.62 -4.96 6.83
CA PRO A 155 13.32 -4.84 6.18
C PRO A 155 12.97 -3.38 5.83
N ALA A 156 12.43 -3.16 4.63
CA ALA A 156 12.14 -1.83 4.11
C ALA A 156 11.20 -1.02 5.02
N GLU A 157 10.22 -1.69 5.63
CA GLU A 157 9.26 -1.09 6.56
C GLU A 157 9.93 -0.56 7.83
N LEU A 158 10.95 -1.28 8.33
CA LEU A 158 11.70 -0.87 9.51
C LEU A 158 12.64 0.30 9.21
N GLN A 159 13.29 0.26 8.04
CA GLN A 159 14.12 1.37 7.56
C GLN A 159 13.27 2.64 7.44
N GLN A 160 12.13 2.57 6.75
CA GLN A 160 11.25 3.73 6.55
C GLN A 160 10.73 4.27 7.88
N ALA A 161 10.21 3.41 8.76
CA ALA A 161 9.71 3.84 10.06
C ALA A 161 10.81 4.50 10.90
N ALA A 162 12.06 4.03 10.80
CA ALA A 162 13.18 4.62 11.52
C ALA A 162 13.53 6.02 10.99
N LEU A 163 13.48 6.20 9.68
CA LEU A 163 13.68 7.51 9.04
C LEU A 163 12.55 8.48 9.40
N ASP A 164 11.29 8.05 9.32
CA ASP A 164 10.13 8.88 9.72
C ASP A 164 10.23 9.31 11.18
N ALA A 165 10.62 8.38 12.07
CA ALA A 165 10.83 8.68 13.48
C ALA A 165 11.95 9.72 13.68
N LEU A 166 13.09 9.57 12.99
CA LEU A 166 14.20 10.55 13.05
C LEU A 166 13.78 11.93 12.54
N LEU A 167 13.03 11.99 11.45
CA LEU A 167 12.52 13.24 10.92
C LEU A 167 11.58 13.93 11.91
N GLY A 168 10.73 13.15 12.58
CA GLY A 168 9.88 13.63 13.68
C GLY A 168 10.67 14.16 14.87
N LEU A 169 11.78 13.51 15.25
CA LEU A 169 12.70 14.02 16.29
C LEU A 169 13.34 15.35 15.89
N GLY A 170 13.64 15.53 14.61
CA GLY A 170 14.31 16.70 14.08
C GLY A 170 15.76 16.86 14.59
N GLY A 171 16.19 18.11 14.70
CA GLY A 171 17.52 18.46 15.21
C GLY A 171 18.70 18.00 14.33
N ASP A 172 19.89 17.94 14.93
CA ASP A 172 21.13 17.57 14.23
C ASP A 172 21.18 16.08 13.86
N ALA A 173 20.47 15.23 14.60
CA ALA A 173 20.38 13.81 14.29
C ALA A 173 19.65 13.55 12.97
N ALA A 174 18.51 14.22 12.75
CA ALA A 174 17.78 14.15 11.48
C ALA A 174 18.66 14.68 10.32
N LYS A 175 19.21 15.89 10.47
CA LYS A 175 20.05 16.52 9.44
C LYS A 175 21.25 15.65 9.05
N SER A 176 22.01 15.18 10.05
CA SER A 176 23.18 14.34 9.81
C SER A 176 22.84 12.95 9.26
N THR A 177 21.59 12.49 9.39
CA THR A 177 21.13 11.24 8.78
C THR A 177 20.75 11.47 7.33
N ILE A 178 20.03 12.55 7.02
CA ILE A 178 19.73 12.94 5.63
C ILE A 178 21.03 13.16 4.85
N ASP A 179 21.98 13.92 5.41
CA ASP A 179 23.29 14.14 4.78
C ASP A 179 24.05 12.83 4.54
N ALA A 180 23.91 11.85 5.44
CA ALA A 180 24.52 10.53 5.28
C ALA A 180 23.82 9.68 4.21
N LEU A 181 22.49 9.78 4.07
CA LEU A 181 21.70 9.06 3.07
C LEU A 181 22.00 9.55 1.65
N VAL A 182 22.16 10.86 1.47
CA VAL A 182 22.33 11.48 0.15
C VAL A 182 23.79 11.57 -0.31
N ALA A 183 24.74 11.08 0.48
CA ALA A 183 26.15 11.07 0.12
C ALA A 183 26.42 10.24 -1.14
N ASP A 184 27.38 10.66 -1.96
CA ASP A 184 27.66 10.09 -3.28
C ASP A 184 28.12 8.62 -3.25
N ASP A 185 28.64 8.16 -2.11
CA ASP A 185 29.08 6.78 -1.89
C ASP A 185 27.95 5.83 -1.46
N GLN A 186 26.75 6.36 -1.21
CA GLN A 186 25.60 5.57 -0.83
C GLN A 186 24.95 4.87 -2.04
N PRO A 187 24.38 3.66 -1.83
CA PRO A 187 23.55 3.02 -2.83
C PRO A 187 22.35 3.90 -3.24
N PHE A 188 21.89 3.72 -4.48
CA PHE A 188 20.74 4.44 -5.04
C PHE A 188 19.54 4.48 -4.09
N ALA A 189 19.16 3.33 -3.51
CA ALA A 189 18.02 3.21 -2.60
C ALA A 189 18.14 4.10 -1.35
N ASN A 190 19.35 4.26 -0.80
CA ASN A 190 19.58 5.13 0.34
C ASN A 190 19.49 6.60 -0.07
N ARG A 191 20.08 6.96 -1.22
CA ARG A 191 20.01 8.34 -1.74
C ARG A 191 18.56 8.74 -2.06
N ALA A 192 17.77 7.84 -2.64
CA ALA A 192 16.35 8.04 -2.89
C ALA A 192 15.54 8.30 -1.61
N ARG A 193 15.80 7.55 -0.53
CA ARG A 193 15.18 7.82 0.78
C ARG A 193 15.60 9.15 1.38
N GLY A 194 16.88 9.51 1.20
CA GLY A 194 17.40 10.81 1.62
C GLY A 194 16.71 11.97 0.89
N VAL A 195 16.44 11.82 -0.41
CA VAL A 195 15.63 12.77 -1.19
C VAL A 195 14.21 12.87 -0.62
N ALA A 196 13.55 11.74 -0.36
CA ALA A 196 12.20 11.73 0.20
C ALA A 196 12.11 12.45 1.56
N ALA A 197 13.08 12.17 2.43
CA ALA A 197 13.22 12.82 3.72
C ALA A 197 13.41 14.34 3.57
N LEU A 198 14.27 14.76 2.63
CA LEU A 198 14.59 16.16 2.41
C LEU A 198 13.45 16.94 1.74
N ALA A 199 12.62 16.30 0.91
CA ALA A 199 11.51 16.96 0.21
C ALA A 199 10.48 17.60 1.15
N SER A 200 10.40 17.14 2.40
CA SER A 200 9.56 17.74 3.44
C SER A 200 10.18 18.99 4.10
N ILE A 201 11.51 19.15 4.03
CA ILE A 201 12.30 20.15 4.77
C ILE A 201 12.84 21.25 3.84
N ASP A 202 13.41 20.86 2.70
CA ASP A 202 14.09 21.73 1.74
C ASP A 202 13.85 21.19 0.32
N LEU A 203 12.76 21.65 -0.29
CA LEU A 203 12.30 21.15 -1.59
C LEU A 203 13.29 21.41 -2.72
N ASP A 204 13.94 22.58 -2.73
CA ASP A 204 14.89 22.97 -3.77
C ASP A 204 16.13 22.07 -3.73
N ARG A 205 16.68 21.83 -2.52
CA ARG A 205 17.80 20.91 -2.34
C ARG A 205 17.40 19.46 -2.66
N ALA A 206 16.19 19.05 -2.28
CA ALA A 206 15.67 17.72 -2.61
C ALA A 206 15.54 17.52 -4.12
N ALA A 207 15.03 18.50 -4.86
CA ALA A 207 14.88 18.43 -6.32
C ALA A 207 16.24 18.34 -7.02
N GLN A 208 17.24 19.11 -6.58
CA GLN A 208 18.60 19.01 -7.14
C GLN A 208 19.20 17.63 -6.90
N LEU A 209 19.15 17.13 -5.66
CA LEU A 209 19.66 15.79 -5.34
C LEU A 209 18.88 14.69 -6.05
N ALA A 210 17.57 14.84 -6.23
CA ALA A 210 16.75 13.92 -7.00
C ALA A 210 17.25 13.81 -8.45
N ALA A 211 17.53 14.94 -9.11
CA ALA A 211 18.08 14.94 -10.46
C ALA A 211 19.45 14.26 -10.51
N ASP A 212 20.34 14.56 -9.56
CA ASP A 212 21.68 13.92 -9.48
C ASP A 212 21.58 12.40 -9.18
N VAL A 213 20.60 11.97 -8.40
CA VAL A 213 20.31 10.54 -8.14
C VAL A 213 19.84 9.86 -9.42
N LEU A 214 18.91 10.46 -10.14
CA LEU A 214 18.38 9.93 -11.41
C LEU A 214 19.45 9.93 -12.51
N GLU A 215 20.35 10.91 -12.54
CA GLU A 215 21.50 10.94 -13.47
C GLU A 215 22.43 9.74 -13.25
N SER A 216 22.70 9.41 -11.98
CA SER A 216 23.57 8.30 -11.60
C SER A 216 22.90 6.92 -11.62
N ALA A 217 21.60 6.84 -11.92
CA ALA A 217 20.83 5.61 -11.83
C ALA A 217 21.31 4.56 -12.84
N GLY A 218 21.54 3.34 -12.35
CA GLY A 218 21.86 2.17 -13.15
C GLY A 218 20.61 1.47 -13.72
N PRO A 219 20.80 0.44 -14.58
CA PRO A 219 19.68 -0.25 -15.24
C PRO A 219 18.71 -1.01 -14.33
N GLN A 220 19.10 -1.26 -13.07
CA GLN A 220 18.29 -1.98 -12.08
C GLN A 220 17.68 -1.03 -11.03
N ASP A 221 18.03 0.25 -11.08
CA ASP A 221 17.54 1.23 -10.12
C ASP A 221 16.14 1.68 -10.52
N ASP A 222 15.22 1.67 -9.56
CA ASP A 222 13.84 2.10 -9.75
C ASP A 222 13.72 3.60 -9.43
N PRO A 223 13.41 4.48 -10.42
CA PRO A 223 13.26 5.90 -10.17
C PRO A 223 12.02 6.25 -9.34
N ALA A 224 11.03 5.34 -9.20
CA ALA A 224 9.74 5.63 -8.60
C ALA A 224 9.79 6.35 -7.24
N PRO A 225 10.59 5.90 -6.24
CA PRO A 225 10.62 6.54 -4.93
C PRO A 225 11.12 7.99 -4.97
N VAL A 226 12.02 8.32 -5.91
CA VAL A 226 12.55 9.67 -6.12
C VAL A 226 11.50 10.57 -6.75
N ILE A 227 10.75 10.04 -7.73
CA ILE A 227 9.71 10.79 -8.42
C ILE A 227 8.54 11.09 -7.45
N ASP A 228 8.07 10.09 -6.70
CA ASP A 228 6.96 10.22 -5.74
C ASP A 228 7.27 11.24 -4.64
N ALA A 229 8.49 11.18 -4.09
CA ALA A 229 8.98 12.08 -3.06
C ALA A 229 8.77 13.58 -3.38
N LEU A 230 8.96 13.95 -4.65
CA LEU A 230 8.81 15.34 -5.10
C LEU A 230 7.39 15.61 -5.59
N MET A 231 6.78 14.68 -6.30
CA MET A 231 5.41 14.82 -6.82
C MET A 231 4.37 15.00 -5.71
N ASP A 232 4.59 14.43 -4.54
CA ASP A 232 3.65 14.52 -3.40
C ASP A 232 3.84 15.79 -2.57
N ARG A 233 4.67 16.75 -3.03
CA ARG A 233 4.92 18.03 -2.36
C ARG A 233 4.52 19.21 -3.23
N LYS A 234 4.02 20.27 -2.60
CA LYS A 234 3.65 21.53 -3.27
C LYS A 234 4.79 22.07 -4.12
N GLY A 235 4.60 22.15 -5.43
CA GLY A 235 5.60 22.65 -6.40
C GLY A 235 6.76 21.68 -6.69
N GLY A 236 6.75 20.47 -6.13
CA GLY A 236 7.88 19.55 -6.27
C GLY A 236 8.05 18.95 -7.66
N ALA A 237 6.96 18.74 -8.41
CA ALA A 237 7.05 18.31 -9.81
C ALA A 237 7.73 19.36 -10.70
N ASP A 238 7.41 20.64 -10.52
CA ASP A 238 8.05 21.75 -11.24
C ASP A 238 9.52 21.92 -10.84
N ALA A 239 9.83 21.82 -9.54
CA ALA A 239 11.19 21.88 -9.03
C ALA A 239 12.05 20.73 -9.58
N LEU A 240 11.52 19.51 -9.59
CA LEU A 240 12.20 18.34 -10.16
C LEU A 240 12.42 18.49 -11.66
N ALA A 241 11.43 18.98 -12.40
CA ALA A 241 11.57 19.23 -13.83
C ALA A 241 12.70 20.24 -14.13
N ALA A 242 12.77 21.33 -13.36
CA ALA A 242 13.82 22.34 -13.48
C ALA A 242 15.22 21.82 -13.07
N ALA A 243 15.28 20.89 -12.12
CA ALA A 243 16.53 20.24 -11.71
C ALA A 243 17.03 19.24 -12.77
N ILE A 244 16.12 18.43 -13.33
CA ILE A 244 16.41 17.49 -14.42
C ILE A 244 16.92 18.20 -15.68
N GLU A 245 16.45 19.42 -15.96
CA GLU A 245 16.98 20.22 -17.07
C GLU A 245 18.49 20.51 -16.92
N LYS A 246 19.00 20.57 -15.68
CA LYS A 246 20.42 20.82 -15.37
C LYS A 246 21.24 19.54 -15.27
N SER A 247 20.68 18.50 -14.64
CA SER A 247 21.30 17.18 -14.43
C SER A 247 20.41 16.10 -15.06
N PRO A 248 20.42 15.94 -16.40
CA PRO A 248 19.46 15.06 -17.07
C PRO A 248 19.81 13.58 -16.89
N PRO A 249 18.84 12.72 -16.53
CA PRO A 249 19.03 11.28 -16.54
C PRO A 249 19.16 10.73 -17.96
N THR A 250 19.58 9.47 -18.05
CA THR A 250 19.56 8.74 -19.33
C THR A 250 18.14 8.62 -19.88
N GLY A 251 18.01 8.44 -21.20
CA GLY A 251 16.70 8.28 -21.84
C GLY A 251 15.90 7.08 -21.31
N ASP A 252 16.57 6.00 -20.90
CA ASP A 252 15.93 4.81 -20.32
C ASP A 252 15.38 5.10 -18.91
N VAL A 253 16.15 5.80 -18.07
CA VAL A 253 15.68 6.23 -16.74
C VAL A 253 14.53 7.24 -16.87
N ALA A 254 14.62 8.18 -17.80
CA ALA A 254 13.52 9.11 -18.10
C ALA A 254 12.25 8.38 -18.55
N LYS A 255 12.41 7.32 -19.35
CA LYS A 255 11.32 6.44 -19.78
C LYS A 255 10.69 5.67 -18.62
N LEU A 256 11.50 5.16 -17.69
CA LEU A 256 11.01 4.48 -16.47
C LEU A 256 10.27 5.46 -15.55
N ALA A 257 10.82 6.66 -15.32
CA ALA A 257 10.17 7.70 -14.54
C ALA A 257 8.81 8.09 -15.13
N LEU A 258 8.73 8.30 -16.45
CA LEU A 258 7.47 8.62 -17.12
C LEU A 258 6.44 7.48 -17.02
N ARG A 259 6.88 6.22 -17.18
CA ARG A 259 6.02 5.04 -16.99
C ARG A 259 5.48 4.96 -15.57
N HIS A 260 6.33 5.25 -14.58
CA HIS A 260 5.91 5.27 -13.18
C HIS A 260 4.82 6.31 -12.96
N MET A 261 5.04 7.56 -13.37
CA MET A 261 4.05 8.64 -13.28
C MET A 261 2.70 8.22 -13.88
N TYR A 262 2.72 7.65 -15.08
CA TYR A 262 1.54 7.14 -15.76
C TYR A 262 0.85 6.01 -14.99
N SER A 263 1.62 5.10 -14.40
CA SER A 263 1.09 3.98 -13.61
C SER A 263 0.38 4.44 -12.33
N VAL A 264 0.76 5.60 -11.78
CA VAL A 264 0.14 6.22 -10.60
C VAL A 264 -0.85 7.34 -10.97
N GLY A 265 -1.20 7.48 -12.26
CA GLY A 265 -2.19 8.44 -12.76
C GLY A 265 -1.75 9.90 -12.66
N ARG A 266 -0.43 10.16 -12.58
CA ARG A 266 0.17 11.49 -12.52
C ARG A 266 0.55 11.97 -13.92
N SER A 267 0.22 13.22 -14.21
CA SER A 267 0.46 13.87 -15.51
C SER A 267 0.89 15.33 -15.35
N ASP A 268 1.83 15.58 -14.42
CA ASP A 268 2.36 16.91 -14.13
C ASP A 268 3.08 17.50 -15.37
N ASP A 269 2.53 18.57 -15.94
CA ASP A 269 2.85 19.02 -17.31
C ASP A 269 4.35 19.32 -17.52
N ALA A 270 5.01 19.98 -16.56
CA ALA A 270 6.44 20.30 -16.65
C ALA A 270 7.32 19.05 -16.65
N LEU A 271 7.02 18.11 -15.75
CA LEU A 271 7.80 16.88 -15.57
C LEU A 271 7.56 15.89 -16.73
N VAL A 272 6.30 15.73 -17.16
CA VAL A 272 5.95 14.93 -18.35
C VAL A 272 6.67 15.44 -19.59
N LYS A 273 6.74 16.77 -19.77
CA LYS A 273 7.39 17.37 -20.92
C LYS A 273 8.90 17.09 -20.97
N ILE A 274 9.62 17.30 -19.86
CA ILE A 274 11.07 17.08 -19.83
C ILE A 274 11.42 15.58 -19.94
N LEU A 275 10.72 14.71 -19.22
CA LEU A 275 10.94 13.26 -19.28
C LEU A 275 10.57 12.67 -20.66
N GLY A 276 9.49 13.15 -21.27
CA GLY A 276 9.12 12.81 -22.64
C GLY A 276 10.23 13.18 -23.63
N SER A 277 10.74 14.42 -23.55
CA SER A 277 11.83 14.89 -24.40
C SER A 277 13.09 14.02 -24.25
N LEU A 278 13.50 13.72 -23.01
CA LEU A 278 14.70 12.92 -22.73
C LEU A 278 14.56 11.45 -23.16
N SER A 279 13.36 10.90 -23.07
CA SER A 279 13.05 9.53 -23.51
C SER A 279 12.80 9.41 -25.01
N GLY A 280 12.84 10.52 -25.76
CA GLY A 280 12.55 10.54 -27.20
C GLY A 280 11.08 10.33 -27.55
N MET A 281 10.17 10.50 -26.59
CA MET A 281 8.73 10.30 -26.76
C MET A 281 7.97 11.63 -26.64
N ASN A 282 6.98 11.83 -27.52
CA ASN A 282 6.03 12.92 -27.33
C ASN A 282 4.99 12.51 -26.27
N ALA A 283 5.31 12.73 -25.00
CA ALA A 283 4.52 12.36 -23.83
C ALA A 283 3.27 13.23 -23.61
N ASN A 284 3.12 14.34 -24.36
CA ASN A 284 1.90 15.15 -24.33
C ASN A 284 1.51 15.54 -25.78
N PRO A 285 1.02 14.58 -26.57
CA PRO A 285 0.67 14.82 -27.97
C PRO A 285 -0.52 15.77 -28.10
N ASP A 286 -0.60 16.52 -29.20
CA ASP A 286 -1.80 17.29 -29.50
C ASP A 286 -3.01 16.35 -29.71
N PRO A 287 -4.24 16.81 -29.40
CA PRO A 287 -5.45 16.06 -29.69
C PRO A 287 -5.54 15.69 -31.18
N PRO A 288 -6.02 14.47 -31.53
CA PRO A 288 -6.13 14.06 -32.91
C PRO A 288 -7.19 14.90 -33.65
N THR A 289 -6.90 15.24 -34.90
CA THR A 289 -7.88 15.81 -35.82
C THR A 289 -8.95 14.80 -36.19
N LYS A 290 -10.10 15.26 -36.70
CA LYS A 290 -11.17 14.36 -37.13
C LYS A 290 -10.71 13.43 -38.25
N GLU A 291 -9.92 13.97 -39.18
CA GLU A 291 -9.35 13.24 -40.31
C GLU A 291 -8.40 12.12 -39.85
N GLU A 292 -7.57 12.38 -38.84
CA GLU A 292 -6.69 11.37 -38.23
C GLU A 292 -7.49 10.28 -37.52
N VAL A 293 -8.55 10.65 -36.79
CA VAL A 293 -9.46 9.67 -36.16
C VAL A 293 -10.11 8.78 -37.21
N PHE A 294 -10.67 9.35 -38.29
CA PHE A 294 -11.30 8.56 -39.35
C PHE A 294 -10.31 7.60 -40.03
N ALA A 295 -9.10 8.07 -40.35
CA ALA A 295 -8.07 7.22 -40.92
C ALA A 295 -7.72 6.04 -39.99
N LEU A 296 -7.57 6.30 -38.69
CA LEU A 296 -7.27 5.25 -37.72
C LEU A 296 -8.43 4.25 -37.57
N VAL A 297 -9.69 4.71 -37.61
CA VAL A 297 -10.86 3.83 -37.59
C VAL A 297 -10.86 2.88 -38.79
N GLU A 298 -10.52 3.35 -39.98
CA GLU A 298 -10.37 2.49 -41.16
C GLU A 298 -9.27 1.44 -40.95
N GLU A 299 -8.09 1.85 -40.47
CA GLU A 299 -6.99 0.93 -40.19
C GLU A 299 -7.33 -0.11 -39.10
N VAL A 300 -8.03 0.29 -38.04
CA VAL A 300 -8.49 -0.63 -36.98
C VAL A 300 -9.41 -1.69 -37.57
N ASN A 301 -10.31 -1.30 -38.48
CA ASN A 301 -11.24 -2.23 -39.09
C ASN A 301 -10.55 -3.22 -40.03
N GLU A 302 -9.56 -2.76 -40.79
CA GLU A 302 -8.86 -3.57 -41.80
C GLU A 302 -7.72 -4.44 -41.23
N LYS A 303 -6.96 -3.90 -40.27
CA LYS A 303 -5.67 -4.47 -39.82
C LYS A 303 -5.62 -4.83 -38.34
N GLY A 304 -6.59 -4.37 -37.55
CA GLY A 304 -6.62 -4.63 -36.11
C GLY A 304 -7.04 -6.06 -35.79
N ASP A 305 -6.44 -6.63 -34.74
CA ASP A 305 -6.70 -7.97 -34.22
C ASP A 305 -7.06 -7.93 -32.73
N ALA A 306 -8.22 -8.50 -32.38
CA ALA A 306 -8.75 -8.42 -31.03
C ALA A 306 -7.99 -9.31 -30.03
N GLU A 307 -7.47 -10.47 -30.47
CA GLU A 307 -6.73 -11.39 -29.57
C GLU A 307 -5.37 -10.78 -29.21
N ARG A 308 -4.66 -10.24 -30.21
CA ARG A 308 -3.43 -9.47 -29.94
C ARG A 308 -3.73 -8.23 -29.10
N GLY A 309 -4.86 -7.57 -29.36
CA GLY A 309 -5.29 -6.39 -28.61
C GLY A 309 -5.55 -6.67 -27.14
N GLU A 310 -6.12 -7.82 -26.81
CA GLU A 310 -6.29 -8.25 -25.42
C GLU A 310 -4.94 -8.43 -24.71
N ARG A 311 -3.95 -9.03 -25.39
CA ARG A 311 -2.59 -9.14 -24.84
C ARG A 311 -1.94 -7.78 -24.60
N VAL A 312 -2.11 -6.82 -25.53
CA VAL A 312 -1.64 -5.44 -25.35
C VAL A 312 -2.30 -4.78 -24.14
N PHE A 313 -3.63 -4.88 -24.00
CA PHE A 313 -4.39 -4.35 -22.88
C PHE A 313 -3.89 -4.87 -21.51
N ARG A 314 -3.38 -6.10 -21.48
CA ARG A 314 -2.92 -6.77 -20.26
C ARG A 314 -1.45 -6.53 -19.93
N ARG A 315 -0.67 -5.88 -20.81
CA ARG A 315 0.73 -5.56 -20.55
C ARG A 315 0.87 -4.70 -19.30
N SER A 316 1.72 -5.13 -18.37
CA SER A 316 1.98 -4.42 -17.11
C SER A 316 2.53 -3.01 -17.34
N ASP A 317 3.34 -2.82 -18.38
CA ASP A 317 3.96 -1.51 -18.70
C ASP A 317 2.98 -0.48 -19.30
N LEU A 318 1.78 -0.89 -19.68
CA LEU A 318 0.70 -0.02 -20.16
C LEU A 318 -0.39 0.22 -19.09
N SER A 319 -0.45 -0.62 -18.05
CA SER A 319 -1.35 -0.48 -16.89
C SER A 319 -2.86 -0.41 -17.20
N CYS A 320 -3.32 -0.76 -18.41
CA CYS A 320 -4.75 -0.68 -18.73
C CYS A 320 -5.60 -1.58 -17.81
N VAL A 321 -5.18 -2.84 -17.61
CA VAL A 321 -5.86 -3.79 -16.68
C VAL A 321 -5.72 -3.41 -15.20
N LYS A 322 -4.71 -2.61 -14.83
CA LYS A 322 -4.55 -2.08 -13.46
C LYS A 322 -5.68 -1.11 -13.12
N CYS A 323 -6.14 -0.34 -14.11
CA CYS A 323 -7.18 0.65 -13.91
C CYS A 323 -8.58 0.14 -14.31
N HIS A 324 -8.68 -0.63 -15.39
CA HIS A 324 -9.95 -1.03 -16.00
C HIS A 324 -10.23 -2.52 -15.84
N ALA A 325 -11.46 -2.83 -15.45
CA ALA A 325 -11.99 -4.19 -15.46
C ALA A 325 -12.60 -4.54 -16.82
N VAL A 326 -12.45 -5.82 -17.21
CA VAL A 326 -13.20 -6.43 -18.33
C VAL A 326 -13.79 -7.75 -17.84
N SER A 327 -15.10 -7.90 -18.00
CA SER A 327 -15.88 -8.94 -17.34
C SER A 327 -15.56 -9.02 -15.84
N LYS A 328 -15.51 -7.84 -15.20
CA LYS A 328 -15.10 -7.61 -13.80
C LYS A 328 -13.65 -8.00 -13.45
N ALA A 329 -12.87 -8.55 -14.38
CA ALA A 329 -11.46 -8.86 -14.18
C ALA A 329 -10.57 -7.63 -14.46
N GLY A 330 -9.92 -7.09 -13.44
CA GLY A 330 -9.02 -5.95 -13.52
C GLY A 330 -9.29 -4.90 -12.43
N GLY A 331 -8.77 -3.70 -12.65
CA GLY A 331 -8.92 -2.56 -11.74
C GLY A 331 -10.32 -1.97 -11.68
N GLN A 332 -10.58 -1.25 -10.59
CA GLN A 332 -11.81 -0.47 -10.38
C GLN A 332 -11.49 1.01 -10.14
N ILE A 333 -10.50 1.52 -10.88
CA ILE A 333 -10.15 2.94 -10.89
C ILE A 333 -10.82 3.60 -12.08
N GLY A 334 -10.67 3.01 -13.26
CA GLY A 334 -11.42 3.38 -14.46
C GLY A 334 -12.75 2.61 -14.57
N PRO A 335 -13.59 2.97 -15.56
CA PRO A 335 -14.82 2.26 -15.85
C PRO A 335 -14.58 0.80 -16.25
N ASP A 336 -15.56 -0.05 -15.92
CA ASP A 336 -15.66 -1.39 -16.48
C ASP A 336 -15.92 -1.30 -17.99
N LEU A 337 -15.05 -1.92 -18.79
CA LEU A 337 -15.07 -1.86 -20.24
C LEU A 337 -15.82 -3.03 -20.89
N SER A 338 -16.43 -3.93 -20.12
CA SER A 338 -17.11 -5.15 -20.61
C SER A 338 -18.11 -4.90 -21.74
N ALA A 339 -18.78 -3.75 -21.74
CA ALA A 339 -19.81 -3.40 -22.71
C ALA A 339 -19.37 -2.31 -23.70
N VAL A 340 -18.13 -1.81 -23.61
CA VAL A 340 -17.73 -0.56 -24.27
C VAL A 340 -17.83 -0.64 -25.80
N GLY A 341 -17.47 -1.77 -26.40
CA GLY A 341 -17.55 -1.98 -27.85
C GLY A 341 -18.99 -2.15 -28.38
N ALA A 342 -19.92 -2.54 -27.51
CA ALA A 342 -21.35 -2.60 -27.84
C ALA A 342 -22.06 -1.26 -27.62
N SER A 343 -21.57 -0.43 -26.69
CA SER A 343 -22.20 0.85 -26.33
C SER A 343 -21.61 2.07 -27.04
N SER A 344 -20.38 1.97 -27.56
CA SER A 344 -19.63 3.10 -28.09
C SER A 344 -19.14 2.84 -29.53
N PRO A 345 -19.20 3.85 -30.42
CA PRO A 345 -18.65 3.71 -31.76
C PRO A 345 -17.11 3.76 -31.74
N VAL A 346 -16.47 3.23 -32.80
CA VAL A 346 -15.01 3.04 -32.83
C VAL A 346 -14.24 4.36 -32.82
N ASP A 347 -14.77 5.40 -33.46
CA ASP A 347 -14.21 6.76 -33.41
C ASP A 347 -14.16 7.30 -31.98
N TYR A 348 -15.20 7.08 -31.18
CA TYR A 348 -15.19 7.44 -29.76
C TYR A 348 -14.11 6.67 -28.98
N LEU A 349 -13.92 5.38 -29.26
CA LEU A 349 -12.86 4.57 -28.63
C LEU A 349 -11.47 5.09 -29.00
N VAL A 350 -11.24 5.39 -30.28
CA VAL A 350 -10.00 6.00 -30.78
C VAL A 350 -9.72 7.30 -30.04
N THR A 351 -10.68 8.22 -30.01
CA THR A 351 -10.49 9.51 -29.37
C THR A 351 -10.27 9.39 -27.86
N SER A 352 -11.00 8.50 -27.17
CA SER A 352 -10.82 8.28 -25.73
C SER A 352 -9.44 7.72 -25.38
N VAL A 353 -8.85 6.91 -26.25
CA VAL A 353 -7.51 6.34 -26.05
C VAL A 353 -6.40 7.36 -26.36
N LEU A 354 -6.61 8.23 -27.35
CA LEU A 354 -5.62 9.24 -27.77
C LEU A 354 -5.67 10.53 -26.94
N ASP A 355 -6.86 10.94 -26.50
CA ASP A 355 -7.12 12.17 -25.76
C ASP A 355 -8.10 11.92 -24.60
N PRO A 356 -7.63 11.25 -23.52
CA PRO A 356 -8.49 10.81 -22.41
C PRO A 356 -9.13 11.96 -21.62
N ASP A 357 -8.60 13.18 -21.74
CA ASP A 357 -9.12 14.37 -21.06
C ASP A 357 -10.33 15.02 -21.78
N GLN A 358 -10.60 14.63 -23.03
CA GLN A 358 -11.64 15.28 -23.83
C GLN A 358 -13.04 15.10 -23.25
N ALA A 359 -13.33 13.93 -22.68
CA ALA A 359 -14.67 13.55 -22.22
C ALA A 359 -14.60 12.68 -20.96
N ILE A 360 -14.22 13.29 -19.85
CA ILE A 360 -14.22 12.65 -18.54
C ILE A 360 -15.64 12.63 -17.98
N LYS A 361 -16.17 11.45 -17.65
CA LYS A 361 -17.44 11.38 -16.89
C LYS A 361 -17.16 11.83 -15.46
N GLU A 362 -18.11 12.56 -14.86
CA GLU A 362 -17.99 13.15 -13.52
C GLU A 362 -17.46 12.18 -12.45
N ALA A 363 -17.89 10.91 -12.48
CA ALA A 363 -17.44 9.86 -11.55
C ALA A 363 -15.93 9.52 -11.64
N TYR A 364 -15.25 9.93 -12.70
CA TYR A 364 -13.82 9.70 -12.93
C TYR A 364 -13.01 11.01 -13.00
N THR A 365 -13.63 12.15 -12.70
CA THR A 365 -12.91 13.41 -12.53
C THR A 365 -12.11 13.35 -11.24
N THR A 366 -10.81 13.61 -11.33
CA THR A 366 -9.93 13.59 -10.17
C THR A 366 -10.02 14.90 -9.39
N LYS A 367 -9.68 14.83 -8.10
CA LYS A 367 -9.37 15.98 -7.27
C LYS A 367 -7.89 15.98 -6.94
N ILE A 368 -7.27 17.16 -7.03
CA ILE A 368 -5.94 17.43 -6.52
C ILE A 368 -6.14 18.28 -5.27
N VAL A 369 -5.66 17.78 -4.13
CA VAL A 369 -5.81 18.39 -2.82
C VAL A 369 -4.43 18.75 -2.30
N LEU A 370 -4.24 20.02 -1.99
CA LEU A 370 -3.08 20.51 -1.28
C LEU A 370 -3.45 20.68 0.19
N THR A 371 -2.65 20.13 1.08
CA THR A 371 -2.82 20.27 2.54
C THR A 371 -2.03 21.45 3.10
N GLU A 372 -2.39 21.91 4.29
CA GLU A 372 -1.65 22.95 5.03
C GLU A 372 -0.18 22.55 5.30
N ASP A 373 0.11 21.24 5.39
CA ASP A 373 1.45 20.69 5.57
C ASP A 373 2.25 20.56 4.26
N GLY A 374 1.68 21.05 3.15
CA GLY A 374 2.31 21.10 1.83
C GLY A 374 2.32 19.76 1.08
N GLU A 375 1.55 18.77 1.53
CA GLU A 375 1.36 17.50 0.81
C GLU A 375 0.31 17.65 -0.29
N VAL A 376 0.57 17.01 -1.43
CA VAL A 376 -0.33 16.96 -2.59
C VAL A 376 -0.90 15.57 -2.74
N PHE A 377 -2.22 15.45 -2.64
CA PHE A 377 -2.96 14.22 -2.90
C PHE A 377 -3.70 14.33 -4.23
N GLN A 378 -3.70 13.26 -5.02
CA GLN A 378 -4.52 13.17 -6.23
C GLN A 378 -5.31 11.86 -6.25
N GLY A 379 -6.60 11.93 -6.56
CA GLY A 379 -7.41 10.74 -6.72
C GLY A 379 -8.87 11.01 -7.03
N LEU A 380 -9.64 9.93 -7.09
CA LEU A 380 -11.09 9.97 -7.25
C LEU A 380 -11.75 10.18 -5.89
N VAL A 381 -12.79 11.02 -5.85
CA VAL A 381 -13.58 11.22 -4.63
C VAL A 381 -14.47 10.00 -4.40
N VAL A 382 -14.24 9.29 -3.29
CA VAL A 382 -15.04 8.11 -2.89
C VAL A 382 -16.10 8.49 -1.87
N ASP A 383 -15.76 9.37 -0.93
CA ASP A 383 -16.66 9.88 0.10
C ASP A 383 -16.29 11.33 0.40
N ARG A 384 -17.30 12.16 0.70
CA ARG A 384 -17.12 13.53 1.15
C ARG A 384 -18.21 13.90 2.14
N THR A 385 -17.77 14.46 3.25
CA THR A 385 -18.62 15.02 4.30
C THR A 385 -18.11 16.43 4.66
N ASP A 386 -18.78 17.11 5.59
CA ASP A 386 -18.32 18.41 6.08
C ASP A 386 -17.00 18.31 6.89
N GLU A 387 -16.65 17.12 7.39
CA GLU A 387 -15.49 16.90 8.25
C GLU A 387 -14.30 16.26 7.52
N ARG A 388 -14.57 15.44 6.49
CA ARG A 388 -13.52 14.68 5.78
C ARG A 388 -13.80 14.54 4.28
N LEU A 389 -12.71 14.44 3.53
CA LEU A 389 -12.64 14.04 2.14
C LEU A 389 -11.90 12.71 2.03
N VAL A 390 -12.46 11.76 1.29
CA VAL A 390 -11.84 10.44 1.05
C VAL A 390 -11.51 10.32 -0.42
N LEU A 391 -10.22 10.26 -0.72
CA LEU A 391 -9.70 10.07 -2.08
C LEU A 391 -9.22 8.64 -2.28
N LYS A 392 -9.41 8.10 -3.49
CA LYS A 392 -8.81 6.84 -3.95
C LYS A 392 -7.86 7.13 -5.10
N ASP A 393 -6.59 6.84 -4.91
CA ASP A 393 -5.55 7.05 -5.92
C ASP A 393 -5.58 5.96 -7.02
N ALA A 394 -4.70 6.08 -8.02
CA ALA A 394 -4.59 5.10 -9.11
C ALA A 394 -4.07 3.72 -8.68
N ASN A 395 -3.49 3.61 -7.49
CA ASN A 395 -3.11 2.33 -6.87
C ASN A 395 -4.28 1.70 -6.10
N GLY A 396 -5.40 2.41 -5.96
CA GLY A 396 -6.54 2.01 -5.16
C GLY A 396 -6.37 2.25 -3.67
N LYS A 397 -5.31 2.94 -3.24
CA LYS A 397 -5.11 3.34 -1.85
C LYS A 397 -6.08 4.47 -1.53
N THR A 398 -6.72 4.34 -0.37
CA THR A 398 -7.65 5.34 0.13
C THR A 398 -6.97 6.24 1.15
N SER A 399 -7.03 7.55 0.93
CA SER A 399 -6.53 8.59 1.84
C SER A 399 -7.72 9.37 2.38
N THR A 400 -7.81 9.48 3.70
CA THR A 400 -8.81 10.33 4.38
C THR A 400 -8.14 11.61 4.84
N ILE A 401 -8.60 12.73 4.32
CA ILE A 401 -8.06 14.07 4.57
C ILE A 401 -9.13 14.86 5.33
N PRO A 402 -8.85 15.36 6.55
CA PRO A 402 -9.75 16.26 7.25
C PRO A 402 -9.97 17.53 6.42
N VAL A 403 -11.22 18.00 6.29
CA VAL A 403 -11.52 19.21 5.50
C VAL A 403 -10.81 20.44 6.07
N ALA A 404 -10.55 20.46 7.37
CA ALA A 404 -9.81 21.52 8.04
C ALA A 404 -8.33 21.61 7.63
N ASP A 405 -7.74 20.52 7.13
CA ASP A 405 -6.32 20.45 6.78
C ASP A 405 -6.10 20.74 5.27
N ILE A 406 -7.17 21.06 4.53
CA ILE A 406 -7.12 21.34 3.09
C ILE A 406 -6.80 22.84 2.87
N GLU A 407 -5.65 23.14 2.28
CA GLU A 407 -5.26 24.48 1.85
C GLU A 407 -5.94 24.84 0.52
N ASP A 408 -5.90 23.93 -0.46
CA ASP A 408 -6.48 24.14 -1.79
C ASP A 408 -7.02 22.82 -2.39
N GLU A 409 -8.05 22.93 -3.23
CA GLU A 409 -8.65 21.80 -3.94
C GLU A 409 -9.02 22.22 -5.36
N VAL A 410 -8.45 21.54 -6.35
CA VAL A 410 -8.75 21.78 -7.76
C VAL A 410 -9.21 20.49 -8.45
N GLU A 411 -9.98 20.65 -9.53
CA GLU A 411 -10.28 19.53 -10.42
C GLU A 411 -9.04 19.19 -11.24
N GLY A 412 -8.69 17.90 -11.25
CA GLY A 412 -7.59 17.37 -12.03
C GLY A 412 -8.06 16.81 -13.38
N LYS A 413 -7.09 16.29 -14.12
CA LYS A 413 -7.26 15.60 -15.41
C LYS A 413 -7.72 14.15 -15.20
N SER A 414 -7.89 13.41 -16.28
CA SER A 414 -8.13 11.96 -16.24
C SER A 414 -6.94 11.25 -15.57
N LEU A 415 -7.20 10.18 -14.81
CA LEU A 415 -6.13 9.27 -14.38
C LEU A 415 -5.55 8.46 -15.55
N MET A 416 -6.27 8.38 -16.67
CA MET A 416 -5.75 7.76 -17.89
C MET A 416 -4.72 8.72 -18.51
N PRO A 417 -3.43 8.34 -18.60
CA PRO A 417 -2.40 9.27 -19.01
C PRO A 417 -2.47 9.59 -20.51
N LYS A 418 -2.42 10.89 -20.82
CA LYS A 418 -2.24 11.34 -22.19
C LYS A 418 -0.86 10.94 -22.69
N GLY A 419 -0.77 10.43 -23.92
CA GLY A 419 0.50 9.96 -24.49
C GLY A 419 0.90 8.54 -24.13
N LEU A 420 0.12 7.80 -23.33
CA LEU A 420 0.35 6.37 -23.02
C LEU A 420 0.54 5.52 -24.28
N VAL A 421 -0.18 5.83 -25.35
CA VAL A 421 -0.06 5.15 -26.65
C VAL A 421 1.34 5.22 -27.29
N LYS A 422 2.21 6.13 -26.83
CA LYS A 422 3.60 6.22 -27.33
C LYS A 422 4.49 5.07 -26.85
N PHE A 423 4.03 4.29 -25.88
CA PHE A 423 4.68 3.04 -25.46
C PHE A 423 4.27 1.82 -26.29
N MET A 424 3.42 2.03 -27.30
CA MET A 424 2.91 1.01 -28.20
C MET A 424 3.46 1.24 -29.61
N THR A 425 3.63 0.16 -30.36
CA THR A 425 3.77 0.25 -31.82
C THR A 425 2.43 0.67 -32.45
N HIS A 426 2.47 1.14 -33.71
CA HIS A 426 1.22 1.47 -34.43
C HIS A 426 0.28 0.27 -34.51
N GLN A 427 0.81 -0.94 -34.77
CA GLN A 427 -0.01 -2.14 -34.86
C GLN A 427 -0.66 -2.50 -33.51
N GLU A 428 0.06 -2.35 -32.41
CA GLU A 428 -0.50 -2.59 -31.07
C GLU A 428 -1.64 -1.62 -30.74
N LEU A 429 -1.53 -0.36 -31.19
CA LEU A 429 -2.62 0.61 -31.07
C LEU A 429 -3.87 0.17 -31.87
N LEU A 430 -3.69 -0.31 -33.10
CA LEU A 430 -4.80 -0.83 -33.91
C LEU A 430 -5.44 -2.06 -33.24
N ASP A 431 -4.62 -2.96 -32.74
CA ASP A 431 -5.04 -4.21 -32.10
C ASP A 431 -5.82 -3.92 -30.80
N VAL A 432 -5.32 -3.05 -29.91
CA VAL A 432 -6.03 -2.72 -28.66
C VAL A 432 -7.36 -2.01 -28.90
N ILE A 433 -7.42 -1.10 -29.87
CA ILE A 433 -8.70 -0.44 -30.23
C ILE A 433 -9.66 -1.47 -30.85
N LYS A 434 -9.15 -2.40 -31.67
CA LYS A 434 -9.96 -3.50 -32.20
C LYS A 434 -10.54 -4.34 -31.07
N PHE A 435 -9.73 -4.74 -30.09
CA PHE A 435 -10.17 -5.47 -28.90
C PHE A 435 -11.29 -4.71 -28.17
N LEU A 436 -11.08 -3.44 -27.83
CA LEU A 436 -12.09 -2.60 -27.18
C LEU A 436 -13.39 -2.52 -27.99
N SER A 437 -13.28 -2.42 -29.32
CA SER A 437 -14.44 -2.38 -30.22
C SER A 437 -15.24 -3.69 -30.25
N MET A 438 -14.65 -4.81 -29.84
CA MET A 438 -15.30 -6.12 -29.82
C MET A 438 -16.00 -6.43 -28.49
N LEU A 439 -15.61 -5.76 -27.41
CA LEU A 439 -16.15 -5.97 -26.07
C LEU A 439 -17.67 -5.77 -26.02
N GLY A 440 -18.38 -6.78 -25.48
CA GLY A 440 -19.81 -6.78 -25.29
C GLY A 440 -20.63 -7.11 -26.53
N LYS A 441 -20.02 -7.29 -27.71
CA LYS A 441 -20.74 -7.60 -28.95
C LYS A 441 -21.34 -9.02 -28.92
N PRO A 442 -22.67 -9.18 -29.05
CA PRO A 442 -23.31 -10.49 -29.04
C PRO A 442 -22.76 -11.42 -30.12
N GLY A 443 -22.66 -12.72 -29.82
CA GLY A 443 -22.22 -13.74 -30.77
C GLY A 443 -20.71 -13.77 -31.03
N THR A 444 -19.92 -13.03 -30.26
CA THR A 444 -18.44 -13.05 -30.32
C THR A 444 -17.87 -13.66 -29.04
N GLU A 445 -16.58 -14.01 -29.05
CA GLU A 445 -15.85 -14.47 -27.85
C GLU A 445 -15.70 -13.37 -26.78
N TYR A 446 -15.98 -12.12 -27.14
CA TYR A 446 -15.95 -10.94 -26.27
C TYR A 446 -17.34 -10.50 -25.78
N ALA A 447 -18.38 -11.30 -26.03
CA ALA A 447 -19.73 -11.01 -25.55
C ALA A 447 -19.81 -11.01 -24.01
N ILE A 448 -20.78 -10.26 -23.46
CA ILE A 448 -21.09 -10.34 -22.03
C ILE A 448 -21.49 -11.77 -21.70
N ARG A 449 -20.79 -12.37 -20.75
CA ARG A 449 -20.96 -13.78 -20.41
C ARG A 449 -22.29 -14.05 -19.72
N SER A 450 -22.78 -15.26 -19.93
CA SER A 450 -23.92 -15.83 -19.23
C SER A 450 -23.55 -17.04 -18.35
N THR A 451 -22.34 -17.57 -18.47
CA THR A 451 -21.84 -18.70 -17.66
C THR A 451 -20.97 -18.21 -16.50
N PRO A 452 -21.11 -18.79 -15.28
CA PRO A 452 -20.36 -18.36 -14.11
C PRO A 452 -18.97 -19.01 -14.12
N ARG A 453 -18.10 -18.46 -14.96
CA ARG A 453 -16.68 -18.81 -15.04
C ARG A 453 -15.87 -17.93 -14.11
N MET A 454 -14.84 -18.51 -13.53
CA MET A 454 -13.93 -17.78 -12.65
C MET A 454 -13.05 -16.82 -13.45
N GLN A 455 -13.10 -15.55 -13.06
CA GLN A 455 -12.47 -14.44 -13.78
C GLN A 455 -11.37 -13.76 -13.01
N ARG A 456 -11.63 -13.57 -11.73
CA ARG A 456 -10.68 -13.03 -10.78
C ARG A 456 -10.07 -14.18 -10.01
N TRP A 457 -8.75 -14.14 -9.96
CA TRP A 457 -7.93 -15.06 -9.23
C TRP A 457 -6.98 -14.27 -8.34
N ARG A 458 -6.38 -14.97 -7.40
CA ARG A 458 -5.15 -14.58 -6.74
C ARG A 458 -4.12 -15.66 -7.04
N VAL A 459 -2.88 -15.27 -7.23
CA VAL A 459 -1.74 -16.18 -7.40
C VAL A 459 -0.77 -16.00 -6.25
N LEU A 460 -0.28 -17.10 -5.68
CA LEU A 460 0.64 -17.08 -4.55
C LEU A 460 2.04 -16.66 -5.03
N SER A 461 2.65 -15.64 -4.41
CA SER A 461 3.99 -15.16 -4.80
C SER A 461 4.78 -14.57 -3.61
N PRO A 462 6.03 -15.02 -3.36
CA PRO A 462 6.68 -16.15 -4.02
C PRO A 462 6.02 -17.47 -3.61
N VAL A 463 6.19 -18.52 -4.42
CA VAL A 463 5.75 -19.87 -4.06
C VAL A 463 6.79 -20.51 -3.13
N PRO A 464 6.44 -20.87 -1.88
CA PRO A 464 7.34 -21.55 -0.96
C PRO A 464 7.96 -22.83 -1.54
N GLU A 465 9.20 -23.13 -1.16
CA GLU A 465 9.92 -24.33 -1.62
C GLU A 465 9.19 -25.64 -1.23
N SER A 466 8.62 -25.66 -0.03
CA SER A 466 7.72 -26.71 0.49
C SER A 466 6.56 -27.05 -0.46
N LEU A 467 6.03 -26.05 -1.16
CA LEU A 467 4.89 -26.19 -2.07
C LEU A 467 5.26 -26.57 -3.50
N GLN A 468 6.55 -26.62 -3.84
CA GLN A 468 7.00 -26.99 -5.18
C GLN A 468 6.90 -28.50 -5.45
N SER A 469 6.88 -29.35 -4.42
CA SER A 469 6.68 -30.80 -4.54
C SER A 469 5.19 -31.20 -4.63
N GLU A 470 4.89 -32.42 -5.11
CA GLU A 470 3.52 -32.87 -5.40
C GLU A 470 2.66 -33.16 -4.16
N SER A 471 3.22 -33.14 -2.94
CA SER A 471 2.49 -33.50 -1.72
C SER A 471 2.71 -32.46 -0.61
N ALA A 472 2.03 -31.32 -0.70
CA ALA A 472 1.79 -30.52 0.48
C ALA A 472 0.87 -31.33 1.40
N ASN A 473 1.35 -31.72 2.58
CA ASN A 473 0.46 -32.25 3.63
C ASN A 473 -0.57 -31.16 3.98
N ILE A 474 -1.79 -31.52 4.37
CA ILE A 474 -2.92 -30.60 4.60
C ILE A 474 -2.54 -29.43 5.51
N THR A 475 -1.69 -29.66 6.52
CA THR A 475 -1.17 -28.60 7.40
C THR A 475 -0.33 -27.56 6.66
N VAL A 476 0.53 -28.00 5.73
CA VAL A 476 1.34 -27.09 4.90
C VAL A 476 0.43 -26.30 3.96
N PHE A 477 -0.59 -26.94 3.40
CA PHE A 477 -1.57 -26.26 2.55
C PHE A 477 -2.38 -25.21 3.32
N GLU A 478 -2.83 -25.53 4.53
CA GLU A 478 -3.56 -24.58 5.39
C GLU A 478 -2.69 -23.34 5.70
N ASP A 479 -1.49 -23.57 6.23
CA ASP A 479 -0.61 -22.51 6.70
C ASP A 479 -0.04 -21.65 5.56
N GLU A 480 0.42 -22.29 4.47
CA GLU A 480 1.17 -21.62 3.40
C GLU A 480 0.31 -21.23 2.19
N VAL A 481 -0.91 -21.76 2.07
CA VAL A 481 -1.84 -21.43 0.97
C VAL A 481 -3.11 -20.80 1.51
N LEU A 482 -3.93 -21.51 2.27
CA LEU A 482 -5.27 -21.03 2.65
C LEU A 482 -5.23 -19.77 3.50
N TYR A 483 -4.31 -19.69 4.46
CA TYR A 483 -4.14 -18.57 5.38
C TYR A 483 -3.00 -17.63 5.02
N SER A 484 -2.32 -17.89 3.90
CA SER A 484 -1.28 -16.99 3.39
C SER A 484 -1.81 -15.60 3.11
N THR A 485 -0.97 -14.60 3.37
CA THR A 485 -1.18 -13.21 3.00
C THR A 485 -0.45 -12.83 1.71
N ASN A 486 0.36 -13.73 1.14
CA ASN A 486 1.27 -13.47 0.02
C ASN A 486 0.60 -13.68 -1.34
N TRP A 487 -0.60 -13.11 -1.50
CA TRP A 487 -1.42 -13.26 -2.69
C TRP A 487 -1.35 -12.03 -3.57
N GLN A 488 -1.05 -12.23 -4.86
CA GLN A 488 -1.09 -11.19 -5.88
C GLN A 488 -2.33 -11.36 -6.75
N PRO A 489 -2.95 -10.28 -7.27
CA PRO A 489 -4.05 -10.39 -8.20
C PRO A 489 -3.65 -11.13 -9.49
N ALA A 490 -4.58 -11.91 -10.02
CA ALA A 490 -4.46 -12.62 -11.29
C ALA A 490 -5.82 -12.60 -12.00
N TYR A 491 -5.82 -12.54 -13.33
CA TYR A 491 -7.05 -12.33 -14.10
C TYR A 491 -7.11 -13.25 -15.30
N SER A 492 -8.26 -13.87 -15.54
CA SER A 492 -8.53 -14.59 -16.80
C SER A 492 -8.77 -13.61 -17.95
N LEU A 493 -8.60 -14.11 -19.18
CA LEU A 493 -9.00 -13.47 -20.43
C LEU A 493 -10.52 -13.32 -20.53
N VAL A 494 -11.02 -12.54 -21.50
CA VAL A 494 -12.46 -12.27 -21.74
C VAL A 494 -13.26 -13.52 -22.11
N ASN A 495 -12.61 -14.59 -22.56
CA ASN A 495 -13.26 -15.89 -22.79
C ASN A 495 -13.26 -16.83 -21.56
N GLY A 496 -12.58 -16.45 -20.47
CA GLY A 496 -12.48 -17.18 -19.20
C GLY A 496 -11.19 -17.98 -19.01
N THR A 497 -10.31 -18.01 -20.01
CA THR A 497 -9.02 -18.69 -19.91
C THR A 497 -8.10 -17.93 -18.96
N LEU A 498 -7.59 -18.60 -17.93
CA LEU A 498 -6.48 -18.12 -17.11
C LEU A 498 -5.17 -18.35 -17.88
N PRO A 499 -4.43 -17.29 -18.29
CA PRO A 499 -3.18 -17.45 -19.05
C PRO A 499 -2.05 -17.90 -18.12
N LEU A 500 -1.62 -19.16 -18.24
CA LEU A 500 -0.66 -19.75 -17.29
C LEU A 500 0.77 -19.27 -17.54
N ASP A 501 1.10 -18.91 -18.78
CA ASP A 501 2.37 -18.28 -19.17
C ASP A 501 2.57 -16.93 -18.47
N GLU A 502 1.54 -16.06 -18.50
CA GLU A 502 1.57 -14.77 -17.82
C GLU A 502 1.77 -14.93 -16.30
N LEU A 503 1.11 -15.93 -15.69
CA LEU A 503 1.23 -16.18 -14.26
C LEU A 503 2.58 -16.78 -13.87
N ALA A 504 3.11 -17.71 -14.65
CA ALA A 504 4.44 -18.30 -14.42
C ALA A 504 5.53 -17.23 -14.47
N ASP A 505 5.43 -16.29 -15.42
CA ASP A 505 6.32 -15.14 -15.50
C ASP A 505 6.14 -14.16 -14.33
N GLN A 506 4.90 -13.97 -13.84
CA GLN A 506 4.60 -13.10 -12.70
C GLN A 506 5.19 -13.64 -11.39
N VAL A 507 5.10 -14.95 -11.15
CA VAL A 507 5.56 -15.57 -9.88
C VAL A 507 6.93 -16.21 -9.96
N LYS A 508 7.53 -16.27 -11.16
CA LYS A 508 8.83 -16.92 -11.45
C LYS A 508 8.86 -18.38 -11.02
N SER A 509 7.78 -19.12 -11.30
CA SER A 509 7.63 -20.55 -10.96
C SER A 509 6.75 -21.25 -11.98
N ASP A 510 7.08 -22.51 -12.27
CA ASP A 510 6.24 -23.43 -13.06
C ASP A 510 5.11 -24.08 -12.24
N ILE A 511 5.22 -24.03 -10.92
CA ILE A 511 4.17 -24.46 -10.01
C ILE A 511 3.40 -23.21 -9.56
N LEU A 512 2.13 -23.17 -9.90
CA LEU A 512 1.23 -22.07 -9.57
C LEU A 512 0.21 -22.55 -8.54
N TYR A 513 -0.03 -21.72 -7.52
CA TYR A 513 -1.21 -21.83 -6.69
C TYR A 513 -2.10 -20.64 -7.00
N VAL A 514 -3.31 -20.92 -7.50
CA VAL A 514 -4.30 -19.89 -7.79
C VAL A 514 -5.54 -20.11 -6.95
N GLN A 515 -6.14 -19.03 -6.47
CA GLN A 515 -7.32 -19.07 -5.62
C GLN A 515 -8.36 -18.10 -6.17
N GLY A 516 -9.58 -18.59 -6.37
CA GLY A 516 -10.73 -17.75 -6.58
C GLY A 516 -11.81 -18.01 -5.53
N GLU A 517 -12.86 -17.21 -5.56
CA GLU A 517 -13.87 -17.18 -4.52
C GLU A 517 -15.27 -17.28 -5.13
N VAL A 518 -16.18 -17.93 -4.39
CA VAL A 518 -17.60 -18.02 -4.71
C VAL A 518 -18.41 -17.63 -3.49
N ASP A 519 -19.39 -16.75 -3.69
CA ASP A 519 -20.39 -16.39 -2.68
C ASP A 519 -21.64 -17.23 -2.91
N VAL A 520 -22.02 -18.02 -1.91
CA VAL A 520 -23.17 -18.92 -1.94
C VAL A 520 -24.25 -18.33 -1.03
N THR A 521 -25.38 -17.96 -1.64
CA THR A 521 -26.51 -17.33 -0.94
C THR A 521 -27.52 -18.36 -0.45
N SER A 522 -27.68 -19.46 -1.19
CA SER A 522 -28.47 -20.62 -0.78
C SER A 522 -27.61 -21.86 -0.83
N ALA A 523 -27.50 -22.56 0.30
CA ALA A 523 -26.69 -23.77 0.43
C ALA A 523 -27.19 -24.88 -0.50
N GLY A 524 -26.28 -25.74 -0.95
CA GLY A 524 -26.59 -26.90 -1.76
C GLY A 524 -25.41 -27.39 -2.60
N PRO A 525 -25.59 -28.46 -3.39
CA PRO A 525 -24.53 -28.98 -4.23
C PRO A 525 -24.29 -28.08 -5.45
N ILE A 526 -23.04 -27.65 -5.63
CA ILE A 526 -22.56 -26.88 -6.79
C ILE A 526 -21.49 -27.72 -7.49
N GLY A 527 -21.55 -27.75 -8.81
CA GLY A 527 -20.57 -28.41 -9.66
C GLY A 527 -19.43 -27.46 -9.99
N ILE A 528 -18.21 -27.97 -9.94
CA ILE A 528 -16.98 -27.28 -10.34
C ILE A 528 -16.38 -28.07 -11.48
N ARG A 529 -16.08 -27.41 -12.60
CA ARG A 529 -15.46 -28.04 -13.78
C ARG A 529 -14.22 -27.27 -14.18
N VAL A 530 -13.10 -27.96 -14.33
CA VAL A 530 -11.92 -27.48 -15.03
C VAL A 530 -11.90 -28.06 -16.45
N ASP A 531 -11.39 -27.32 -17.42
CA ASP A 531 -11.31 -27.78 -18.81
C ASP A 531 -10.38 -28.99 -19.01
N SER A 532 -9.32 -29.12 -18.20
CA SER A 532 -8.44 -30.28 -18.14
C SER A 532 -7.88 -30.49 -16.73
N ALA A 533 -7.91 -31.74 -16.26
CA ALA A 533 -7.32 -32.16 -14.99
C ALA A 533 -5.79 -32.33 -15.04
N GLU A 534 -5.20 -32.30 -16.23
CA GLU A 534 -3.76 -32.50 -16.46
C GLU A 534 -2.94 -31.48 -15.65
N GLY A 535 -2.03 -31.95 -14.80
CA GLY A 535 -1.20 -31.08 -13.95
C GLY A 535 -1.99 -30.21 -12.95
N VAL A 536 -3.28 -30.44 -12.75
CA VAL A 536 -4.15 -29.64 -11.88
C VAL A 536 -4.59 -30.48 -10.69
N ALA A 537 -4.45 -29.94 -9.49
CA ALA A 537 -5.12 -30.45 -8.29
C ALA A 537 -6.05 -29.37 -7.72
N LEU A 538 -7.22 -29.80 -7.24
CA LEU A 538 -8.33 -28.94 -6.83
C LEU A 538 -8.61 -29.08 -5.33
N TRP A 539 -8.76 -27.93 -4.67
CA TRP A 539 -9.27 -27.81 -3.31
C TRP A 539 -10.49 -26.91 -3.26
N VAL A 540 -11.41 -27.25 -2.37
CA VAL A 540 -12.50 -26.37 -1.95
C VAL A 540 -12.36 -26.15 -0.46
N ASN A 541 -11.98 -24.93 -0.07
CA ASN A 541 -11.51 -24.62 1.28
C ASN A 541 -10.38 -25.60 1.68
N ASP A 542 -10.55 -26.36 2.76
CA ASP A 542 -9.64 -27.39 3.27
C ASP A 542 -9.85 -28.78 2.63
N GLN A 543 -10.91 -28.97 1.83
CA GLN A 543 -11.21 -30.25 1.22
C GLN A 543 -10.42 -30.46 -0.09
N ASP A 544 -9.54 -31.46 -0.07
CA ASP A 544 -8.75 -31.93 -1.22
C ASP A 544 -9.55 -32.88 -2.12
N TYR A 545 -9.57 -32.60 -3.42
CA TYR A 545 -10.15 -33.44 -4.45
C TYR A 545 -9.13 -34.06 -5.40
N GLY A 546 -7.85 -33.71 -5.27
CA GLY A 546 -6.77 -34.15 -6.15
C GLY A 546 -6.99 -33.71 -7.59
N SER A 547 -6.46 -34.50 -8.53
CA SER A 547 -6.58 -34.24 -9.97
C SER A 547 -7.91 -34.76 -10.52
N VAL A 548 -8.87 -33.85 -10.66
CA VAL A 548 -10.21 -34.14 -11.18
C VAL A 548 -10.67 -33.05 -12.15
N ALA A 549 -11.32 -33.44 -13.24
CA ALA A 549 -11.86 -32.50 -14.23
C ALA A 549 -13.20 -31.89 -13.79
N GLU A 550 -13.98 -32.64 -13.01
CA GLU A 550 -15.28 -32.20 -12.51
C GLU A 550 -15.52 -32.77 -11.12
N VAL A 551 -16.07 -31.95 -10.23
CA VAL A 551 -16.49 -32.37 -8.90
C VAL A 551 -17.79 -31.71 -8.49
N LYS A 552 -18.53 -32.35 -7.59
CA LYS A 552 -19.69 -31.77 -6.92
C LYS A 552 -19.35 -31.61 -5.45
N HIS A 553 -19.50 -30.40 -4.93
CA HIS A 553 -19.25 -30.08 -3.54
C HIS A 553 -20.51 -29.49 -2.92
N GLU A 554 -20.78 -29.86 -1.67
CA GLU A 554 -21.91 -29.32 -0.91
C GLU A 554 -21.46 -28.01 -0.28
N PHE A 555 -21.97 -26.88 -0.79
CA PHE A 555 -21.59 -25.58 -0.28
C PHE A 555 -22.59 -25.09 0.78
N PRO A 556 -22.13 -24.75 1.99
CA PRO A 556 -22.88 -23.93 2.93
C PRO A 556 -23.17 -22.52 2.37
N THR A 557 -24.03 -21.77 3.06
CA THR A 557 -24.16 -20.33 2.80
C THR A 557 -22.90 -19.61 3.29
N GLY A 558 -22.33 -18.75 2.46
CA GLY A 558 -21.14 -17.97 2.79
C GLY A 558 -20.17 -17.84 1.62
N ARG A 559 -18.99 -17.27 1.91
CA ARG A 559 -17.90 -17.16 0.96
C ARG A 559 -17.00 -18.39 1.06
N HIS A 560 -16.68 -18.99 -0.08
CA HIS A 560 -15.83 -20.18 -0.16
C HIS A 560 -14.68 -19.97 -1.13
N LYS A 561 -13.53 -20.56 -0.80
CA LYS A 561 -12.31 -20.52 -1.60
C LYS A 561 -12.21 -21.77 -2.46
N ILE A 562 -11.88 -21.57 -3.73
CA ILE A 562 -11.53 -22.65 -4.65
C ILE A 562 -10.08 -22.44 -5.04
N THR A 563 -9.23 -23.40 -4.69
CA THR A 563 -7.79 -23.31 -4.93
C THR A 563 -7.36 -24.39 -5.90
N LEU A 564 -6.54 -23.99 -6.87
CA LEU A 564 -5.92 -24.89 -7.84
C LEU A 564 -4.42 -24.84 -7.66
N ARG A 565 -3.80 -26.01 -7.54
CA ARG A 565 -2.37 -26.19 -7.79
C ARG A 565 -2.22 -26.58 -9.25
N ILE A 566 -1.35 -25.89 -9.98
CA ILE A 566 -1.14 -26.10 -11.40
C ILE A 566 0.35 -26.32 -11.63
N ASP A 567 0.74 -27.47 -12.18
CA ASP A 567 2.08 -27.75 -12.69
C ASP A 567 2.09 -27.51 -14.20
N THR A 568 2.64 -26.37 -14.63
CA THR A 568 2.65 -25.99 -16.05
C THR A 568 3.49 -26.92 -16.90
N ARG A 569 4.46 -27.64 -16.32
CA ARG A 569 5.34 -28.58 -17.03
C ARG A 569 4.62 -29.86 -17.43
N GLN A 570 3.54 -30.18 -16.74
CA GLN A 570 2.73 -31.36 -17.00
C GLN A 570 1.60 -31.08 -17.98
N ARG A 571 1.38 -29.83 -18.41
CA ARG A 571 0.23 -29.42 -19.23
C ARG A 571 0.59 -29.20 -20.69
N THR A 572 -0.29 -29.61 -21.60
CA THR A 572 -0.16 -29.26 -23.03
C THR A 572 -0.83 -27.94 -23.40
N GLU A 573 -1.91 -27.58 -22.71
CA GLU A 573 -2.68 -26.36 -22.98
C GLU A 573 -2.10 -25.16 -22.20
N PRO A 574 -1.92 -23.99 -22.86
CA PRO A 574 -1.31 -22.81 -22.24
C PRO A 574 -2.24 -22.09 -21.24
N GLY A 575 -3.49 -22.52 -21.15
CA GLY A 575 -4.52 -21.89 -20.33
C GLY A 575 -5.33 -22.87 -19.50
N LEU A 576 -6.14 -22.32 -18.60
CA LEU A 576 -7.07 -23.08 -17.76
C LEU A 576 -8.39 -22.34 -17.60
N LYS A 577 -9.52 -23.03 -17.76
CA LYS A 577 -10.86 -22.49 -17.45
C LYS A 577 -11.45 -23.24 -16.27
N LEU A 578 -12.01 -22.48 -15.32
CA LEU A 578 -12.86 -23.03 -14.26
C LEU A 578 -14.28 -22.48 -14.40
N GLU A 579 -15.24 -23.38 -14.50
CA GLU A 579 -16.67 -23.08 -14.60
C GLU A 579 -17.41 -23.68 -13.40
N LEU A 580 -18.27 -22.87 -12.79
CA LEU A 580 -19.24 -23.35 -11.81
C LEU A 580 -20.55 -23.68 -12.52
N PHE A 581 -21.29 -24.67 -12.03
CA PHE A 581 -22.61 -24.97 -12.57
C PHE A 581 -23.54 -25.48 -11.49
N ARG A 582 -24.83 -25.19 -11.66
CA ARG A 582 -25.86 -25.74 -10.76
C ARG A 582 -26.03 -27.22 -11.04
N VAL A 583 -25.90 -28.05 -9.99
CA VAL A 583 -26.18 -29.49 -10.10
C VAL A 583 -27.70 -29.66 -10.33
N PRO A 584 -28.15 -30.51 -11.27
CA PRO A 584 -29.58 -30.76 -11.47
C PRO A 584 -30.28 -31.17 -10.17
N GLY A 585 -31.35 -30.47 -9.80
CA GLY A 585 -32.09 -30.70 -8.55
C GLY A 585 -31.50 -30.00 -7.31
N SER A 586 -30.46 -29.19 -7.47
CA SER A 586 -29.91 -28.35 -6.41
C SER A 586 -30.67 -27.03 -6.27
N ASP A 587 -31.00 -26.65 -5.04
CA ASP A 587 -31.53 -25.33 -4.69
C ASP A 587 -30.41 -24.28 -4.50
N ALA A 588 -29.15 -24.64 -4.80
CA ALA A 588 -28.01 -23.76 -4.59
C ALA A 588 -28.06 -22.51 -5.47
N GLU A 589 -27.88 -21.36 -4.84
CA GLU A 589 -27.74 -20.05 -5.47
C GLU A 589 -26.36 -19.50 -5.14
N PHE A 590 -25.61 -19.10 -6.18
CA PHE A 590 -24.21 -18.68 -6.03
C PHE A 590 -23.83 -17.62 -7.05
N THR A 591 -22.75 -16.90 -6.74
CA THR A 591 -22.13 -15.91 -7.63
C THR A 591 -20.63 -16.03 -7.51
N VAL A 592 -19.93 -16.06 -8.64
CA VAL A 592 -18.46 -15.98 -8.65
C VAL A 592 -18.06 -14.58 -8.17
N VAL A 593 -17.09 -14.52 -7.25
CA VAL A 593 -16.60 -13.24 -6.73
C VAL A 593 -15.63 -12.64 -7.73
N ASP A 594 -16.18 -11.88 -8.67
CA ASP A 594 -15.40 -11.24 -9.73
C ASP A 594 -14.89 -9.83 -9.35
N GLY A 595 -15.15 -9.32 -8.13
CA GLY A 595 -14.75 -7.99 -7.64
C GLY A 595 -14.02 -8.01 -6.29
N GLN A 596 -13.71 -6.84 -5.71
CA GLN A 596 -13.14 -6.75 -4.35
C GLN A 596 -14.12 -7.23 -3.27
#